data_AF-T0HFP9-F1
#
_entry.id   AF-T0HFP9-F1
#
_cell.length_a   1.000
_cell.length_b   1.000
_cell.length_c   1.000
_cell.angle_alpha   90.00
_cell.angle_beta   90.00
_cell.angle_gamma   90.00
#
_symmetry.space_group_name_H-M   'P 1'
#
loop_
_entity.id
_entity.type
_entity.pdbx_description
1 polymer ?
#
loop_
_entity_poly.entity_id
_entity_poly.type
_entity_poly.pdbx_seq_one_letter_code
_entity_poly.pdbx_strand_id
1 'polypeptide(L)'
;MGSAIGLREDFDGAALRRLSRTTKSANQARRLLALAEIYDGGSRSVAARIGGVGLQIVRDWVIRFNARGPDGLLDGKAPGPRSRLNDVQRQALVDVVESGPIPAIHGVVRWRLIDLAQWLHDEFAVSLDETTISRELKKLGYVKLTARPRHHAQNEHAMEAFKRGASLPSWQKSEQRSRRARP
;
A
#
# COMPACT_ATOMS: atom_id res chain seq x y z
N MET A 1 38.13 -15.29 -10.26
CA MET A 1 37.57 -15.27 -8.89
C MET A 1 37.24 -13.82 -8.55
N GLY A 2 36.00 -13.50 -8.18
CA GLY A 2 35.62 -12.11 -7.85
C GLY A 2 36.24 -11.66 -6.53
N SER A 3 36.68 -10.41 -6.45
CA SER A 3 37.24 -9.85 -5.21
C SER A 3 36.23 -9.93 -4.06
N ALA A 4 36.75 -10.15 -2.86
CA ALA A 4 35.95 -10.11 -1.65
C ALA A 4 35.53 -8.66 -1.37
N ILE A 5 34.22 -8.39 -1.30
CA ILE A 5 33.71 -7.07 -0.93
C ILE A 5 34.04 -6.83 0.54
N GLY A 6 34.94 -5.87 0.82
CA GLY A 6 35.28 -5.45 2.18
C GLY A 6 34.08 -4.83 2.90
N LEU A 7 34.08 -4.89 4.23
CA LEU A 7 33.14 -4.13 5.05
C LEU A 7 33.61 -2.68 5.16
N ARG A 8 32.67 -1.74 5.29
CA ARG A 8 32.96 -0.32 5.59
C ARG A 8 33.82 -0.18 6.85
N GLU A 9 34.68 0.83 6.91
CA GLU A 9 35.73 0.93 7.96
C GLU A 9 35.32 1.74 9.20
N ASP A 10 34.18 2.42 9.15
CA ASP A 10 33.64 3.23 10.25
C ASP A 10 32.88 2.42 11.32
N PHE A 11 32.91 1.10 11.22
CA PHE A 11 32.37 0.17 12.22
C PHE A 11 33.41 -0.89 12.58
N ASP A 12 33.26 -1.48 13.76
CA ASP A 12 34.06 -2.62 14.24
C ASP A 12 33.15 -3.73 14.78
N GLY A 13 33.74 -4.90 15.05
CA GLY A 13 33.02 -6.05 15.59
C GLY A 13 32.40 -5.78 16.97
N ALA A 14 33.04 -4.93 17.79
CA ALA A 14 32.53 -4.56 19.10
C ALA A 14 31.26 -3.70 19.01
N ALA A 15 31.22 -2.73 18.09
CA ALA A 15 30.06 -1.89 17.82
C ALA A 15 28.87 -2.72 17.33
N LEU A 16 29.11 -3.66 16.41
CA LEU A 16 28.03 -4.54 15.94
C LEU A 16 27.47 -5.44 17.04
N ARG A 17 28.30 -5.94 17.96
CA ARG A 17 27.84 -6.70 19.14
C ARG A 17 27.12 -5.84 20.18
N ARG A 18 27.41 -4.53 20.27
CA ARG A 18 26.59 -3.60 21.07
C ARG A 18 25.23 -3.40 20.42
N LEU A 19 25.20 -3.13 19.12
CA LEU A 19 23.97 -2.94 18.35
C LEU A 19 23.08 -4.19 18.33
N SER A 20 23.67 -5.38 18.27
CA SER A 20 22.91 -6.64 18.30
C SER A 20 22.18 -6.87 19.62
N ARG A 21 22.65 -6.28 20.72
CA ARG A 21 22.00 -6.36 22.04
C ARG A 21 20.88 -5.34 22.22
N THR A 22 20.96 -4.21 21.51
CA THR A 22 19.97 -3.12 21.62
C THR A 22 18.86 -3.21 20.58
N THR A 23 19.06 -3.93 19.47
CA THR A 23 18.03 -4.09 18.45
C THR A 23 16.84 -4.91 18.94
N LYS A 24 15.64 -4.51 18.52
CA LYS A 24 14.40 -5.24 18.77
C LYS A 24 14.15 -6.36 17.74
N SER A 25 14.92 -6.40 16.65
CA SER A 25 14.78 -7.40 15.59
C SER A 25 15.76 -8.54 15.77
N ALA A 26 15.26 -9.73 16.08
CA ALA A 26 16.08 -10.94 16.21
C ALA A 26 16.84 -11.29 14.91
N ASN A 27 16.22 -11.03 13.76
CA ASN A 27 16.88 -11.21 12.45
C ASN A 27 18.04 -10.22 12.28
N GLN A 28 17.83 -8.94 12.63
CA GLN A 28 18.90 -7.96 12.56
C GLN A 28 20.03 -8.29 13.53
N ALA A 29 19.72 -8.71 14.77
CA ALA A 29 20.71 -9.12 15.75
C ALA A 29 21.62 -10.25 15.21
N ARG A 30 21.02 -11.30 14.62
CA ARG A 30 21.78 -12.41 14.02
C ARG A 30 22.69 -11.95 12.88
N ARG A 31 22.19 -11.06 12.02
CA ARG A 31 22.97 -10.48 10.90
C ARG A 31 24.13 -9.63 11.38
N LEU A 32 23.91 -8.82 12.43
CA LEU A 32 24.94 -8.00 13.06
C LEU A 32 26.05 -8.89 13.67
N LEU A 33 25.69 -9.97 14.36
CA LEU A 33 26.65 -10.93 14.92
C LEU A 33 27.46 -11.64 13.82
N ALA A 34 26.81 -12.01 12.71
CA ALA A 34 27.50 -12.62 11.57
C ALA A 34 28.52 -11.65 10.94
N LEU A 35 28.19 -10.35 10.81
CA LEU A 35 29.15 -9.36 10.30
C LEU A 35 30.23 -8.99 11.31
N ALA A 36 29.93 -9.05 12.62
CA ALA A 36 30.93 -8.82 13.67
C ALA A 36 32.07 -9.85 13.60
N GLU A 37 31.74 -11.11 13.30
CA GLU A 37 32.74 -12.16 13.07
C GLU A 37 33.70 -11.81 11.92
N ILE A 38 33.19 -11.20 10.84
CA ILE A 38 34.03 -10.79 9.70
C ILE A 38 34.95 -9.63 10.09
N TYR A 39 34.46 -8.68 10.89
CA TYR A 39 35.30 -7.60 11.42
C TYR A 39 36.43 -8.11 12.31
N ASP A 40 36.19 -9.19 13.06
CA ASP A 40 37.21 -9.82 13.91
C ASP A 40 38.20 -10.70 13.13
N GLY A 41 38.13 -10.70 11.80
CA GLY A 41 39.00 -11.49 10.92
C GLY A 41 38.50 -12.91 10.67
N GLY A 42 37.31 -13.27 11.16
CA GLY A 42 36.67 -14.54 10.92
C GLY A 42 36.28 -14.74 9.44
N SER A 43 36.23 -16.00 9.01
CA SER A 43 35.87 -16.32 7.62
C SER A 43 34.39 -16.09 7.35
N ARG A 44 34.05 -15.76 6.09
CA ARG A 44 32.65 -15.64 5.64
C ARG A 44 31.85 -16.93 5.83
N SER A 45 32.52 -18.09 5.86
CA SER A 45 31.89 -19.39 6.16
C SER A 45 31.45 -19.51 7.62
N VAL A 46 32.23 -18.96 8.55
CA VAL A 46 31.84 -18.90 9.97
C VAL A 46 30.70 -17.90 10.16
N ALA A 47 30.78 -16.73 9.53
CA ALA A 47 29.70 -15.75 9.52
C ALA A 47 28.38 -16.33 8.97
N ALA A 48 28.46 -17.10 7.87
CA ALA A 48 27.31 -17.81 7.29
C ALA A 48 26.68 -18.80 8.28
N ARG A 49 27.51 -19.55 9.03
CA ARG A 49 27.05 -20.46 10.09
C ARG A 49 26.36 -19.73 11.24
N ILE A 50 26.93 -18.62 11.71
CA ILE A 50 26.30 -17.75 12.73
C ILE A 50 24.97 -17.20 12.22
N GLY A 51 24.93 -16.79 10.96
CA GLY A 51 23.74 -16.27 10.29
C GLY A 51 22.66 -17.32 10.00
N GLY A 52 23.01 -18.61 9.99
CA GLY A 52 22.15 -19.70 9.54
C GLY A 52 21.80 -19.62 8.04
N VAL A 53 22.72 -19.09 7.22
CA VAL A 53 22.48 -18.79 5.80
C VAL A 53 23.66 -19.22 4.91
N GLY A 54 23.50 -19.19 3.58
CA GLY A 54 24.58 -19.42 2.64
C GLY A 54 25.51 -18.20 2.44
N LEU A 55 26.67 -18.43 1.83
CA LEU A 55 27.69 -17.41 1.56
C LEU A 55 27.17 -16.22 0.72
N GLN A 56 26.28 -16.49 -0.24
CA GLN A 56 25.70 -15.45 -1.08
C GLN A 56 24.84 -14.47 -0.27
N ILE A 57 24.09 -14.97 0.72
CA ILE A 57 23.27 -14.13 1.59
C ILE A 57 24.14 -13.26 2.50
N VAL A 58 25.27 -13.80 3.00
CA VAL A 58 26.26 -13.00 3.74
C VAL A 58 26.83 -11.89 2.85
N ARG A 59 27.16 -12.20 1.59
CA ARG A 59 27.61 -11.19 0.61
C ARG A 59 26.55 -10.09 0.43
N ASP A 60 25.28 -10.46 0.30
CA ASP A 60 24.19 -9.49 0.16
C ASP A 60 24.00 -8.64 1.42
N TRP A 61 24.21 -9.22 2.62
CA TRP A 61 24.23 -8.47 3.88
C TRP A 61 25.38 -7.45 3.91
N VAL A 62 26.59 -7.83 3.51
CA VAL A 62 27.74 -6.92 3.39
C VAL A 62 27.42 -5.77 2.45
N ILE A 63 26.86 -6.05 1.26
CA ILE A 63 26.49 -5.00 0.29
C ILE A 63 25.46 -4.03 0.90
N ARG A 64 24.39 -4.55 1.52
CA ARG A 64 23.36 -3.71 2.14
C ARG A 64 23.89 -2.91 3.33
N PHE A 65 24.77 -3.52 4.12
CA PHE A 65 25.39 -2.88 5.28
C PHE A 65 26.36 -1.77 4.85
N ASN A 66 27.15 -1.99 3.80
CA ASN A 66 28.03 -0.96 3.26
C ASN A 66 27.23 0.25 2.74
N ALA A 67 26.08 0.02 2.10
CA ALA A 67 25.25 1.10 1.57
C ALA A 67 24.46 1.88 2.64
N ARG A 68 23.97 1.22 3.70
CA ARG A 68 23.00 1.80 4.64
C ARG A 68 23.33 1.61 6.13
N GLY A 69 24.48 1.04 6.44
CA GLY A 69 24.89 0.71 7.81
C GLY A 69 23.99 -0.37 8.45
N PRO A 70 23.84 -0.36 9.78
CA PRO A 70 23.02 -1.32 10.51
C PRO A 70 21.58 -1.43 10.02
N ASP A 71 20.99 -0.34 9.53
CA ASP A 71 19.63 -0.30 9.00
C ASP A 71 19.48 -1.09 7.70
N GLY A 72 20.58 -1.27 6.94
CA GLY A 72 20.61 -2.13 5.76
C GLY A 72 20.35 -3.61 6.07
N LEU A 73 20.53 -4.01 7.34
CA LEU A 73 20.30 -5.37 7.82
C LEU A 73 18.88 -5.60 8.36
N LEU A 74 18.04 -4.57 8.40
CA LEU A 74 16.62 -4.75 8.68
C LEU A 74 15.91 -5.43 7.50
N ASP A 75 14.81 -6.11 7.81
CA ASP A 75 13.90 -6.59 6.80
C ASP A 75 13.11 -5.39 6.24
N GLY A 76 13.32 -5.09 4.97
CA GLY A 76 12.49 -4.12 4.26
C GLY A 76 11.12 -4.72 3.98
N LYS A 77 10.10 -3.86 3.89
CA LYS A 77 8.80 -4.29 3.35
C LYS A 77 9.04 -4.77 1.92
N ALA A 78 8.73 -6.03 1.64
CA ALA A 78 8.83 -6.55 0.29
C ALA A 78 8.02 -5.66 -0.65
N PRO A 79 8.56 -5.28 -1.83
CA PRO A 79 7.75 -4.64 -2.84
C PRO A 79 6.58 -5.59 -3.10
N GLY A 80 5.36 -5.10 -2.91
CA GLY A 80 4.15 -5.90 -3.09
C GLY A 80 4.06 -6.48 -4.50
N PRO A 81 3.04 -7.30 -4.80
CA PRO A 81 2.80 -7.76 -6.15
C PRO A 81 2.75 -6.56 -7.11
N ARG A 82 3.43 -6.68 -8.26
CA ARG A 82 3.41 -5.64 -9.29
C ARG A 82 1.96 -5.39 -9.70
N SER A 83 1.61 -4.12 -9.87
CA SER A 83 0.31 -3.73 -10.42
C SER A 83 0.11 -4.42 -11.77
N ARG A 84 -1.09 -4.94 -12.02
CA ARG A 84 -1.43 -5.58 -13.29
C ARG A 84 -1.59 -4.58 -14.44
N LEU A 85 -1.94 -3.33 -14.12
CA LEU A 85 -1.92 -2.21 -15.05
C LEU A 85 -0.61 -1.43 -14.91
N ASN A 86 0.03 -1.18 -16.04
CA ASN A 86 1.12 -0.20 -16.15
C ASN A 86 0.57 1.22 -16.33
N ASP A 87 1.46 2.22 -16.33
CA ASP A 87 1.05 3.63 -16.39
C ASP A 87 0.44 4.01 -17.75
N VAL A 88 0.90 3.39 -18.84
CA VAL A 88 0.36 3.61 -20.19
C VAL A 88 -1.08 3.11 -20.29
N GLN A 89 -1.33 1.89 -19.81
CA GLN A 89 -2.68 1.30 -19.75
C GLN A 89 -3.59 2.09 -18.83
N ARG A 90 -3.04 2.62 -17.73
CA ARG A 90 -3.78 3.49 -16.81
C ARG A 90 -4.21 4.79 -17.49
N GLN A 91 -3.33 5.40 -18.30
CA GLN A 91 -3.66 6.59 -19.06
C GLN A 91 -4.73 6.29 -20.13
N ALA A 92 -4.58 5.20 -20.88
CA ALA A 92 -5.57 4.79 -21.87
C ALA A 92 -6.96 4.52 -21.24
N LEU A 93 -6.98 3.94 -20.03
CA LEU A 93 -8.22 3.76 -19.27
C LEU A 93 -8.87 5.09 -18.90
N VAL A 94 -8.09 6.11 -18.51
CA VAL A 94 -8.61 7.47 -18.26
C VAL A 94 -9.22 8.03 -19.54
N ASP A 95 -8.48 7.97 -20.64
CA ASP A 95 -8.91 8.57 -21.92
C ASP A 95 -10.23 7.95 -22.41
N VAL A 96 -10.38 6.62 -22.29
CA VAL A 96 -11.61 5.92 -22.67
C VAL A 96 -12.79 6.21 -21.75
N VAL A 97 -12.53 6.37 -20.44
CA VAL A 97 -13.58 6.74 -19.49
C VAL A 97 -14.09 8.15 -19.79
N GLU A 98 -13.20 9.10 -20.09
CA GLU A 98 -13.53 10.49 -20.41
C GLU A 98 -14.20 10.64 -21.78
N SER A 99 -13.72 9.91 -22.80
CA SER A 99 -14.33 9.95 -24.14
C SER A 99 -15.73 9.35 -24.18
N GLY A 100 -16.06 8.50 -23.20
CA GLY A 100 -17.26 7.69 -23.20
C GLY A 100 -17.24 6.59 -24.27
N PRO A 101 -18.22 5.68 -24.26
CA PRO A 101 -18.29 4.61 -25.24
C PRO A 101 -18.82 5.11 -26.58
N ILE A 102 -18.28 4.57 -27.67
CA ILE A 102 -18.82 4.73 -29.03
C ILE A 102 -19.82 3.59 -29.26
N PRO A 103 -21.14 3.85 -29.30
CA PRO A 103 -22.13 2.77 -29.32
C PRO A 103 -21.98 1.79 -30.49
N ALA A 104 -21.56 2.29 -31.66
CA ALA A 104 -21.36 1.47 -32.86
C ALA A 104 -20.18 0.48 -32.74
N ILE A 105 -19.19 0.78 -31.89
CA ILE A 105 -17.99 -0.05 -31.71
C ILE A 105 -18.12 -0.89 -30.43
N HIS A 106 -18.49 -0.24 -29.32
CA HIS A 106 -18.46 -0.85 -27.99
C HIS A 106 -19.79 -1.50 -27.60
N GLY A 107 -20.89 -1.26 -28.34
CA GLY A 107 -22.20 -1.86 -28.07
C GLY A 107 -22.87 -1.39 -26.76
N VAL A 108 -22.30 -0.39 -26.09
CA VAL A 108 -22.81 0.14 -24.81
C VAL A 108 -22.99 1.65 -24.87
N VAL A 109 -24.02 2.14 -24.17
CA VAL A 109 -24.33 3.58 -24.08
C VAL A 109 -23.58 4.27 -22.94
N ARG A 110 -23.22 3.51 -21.90
CA ARG A 110 -22.41 3.98 -20.77
C ARG A 110 -21.43 2.91 -20.38
N TRP A 111 -20.24 3.31 -19.94
CA TRP A 111 -19.29 2.38 -19.37
C TRP A 111 -19.81 1.80 -18.05
N ARG A 112 -19.91 0.47 -17.96
CA ARG A 112 -19.95 -0.26 -16.70
C ARG A 112 -18.55 -0.80 -16.40
N LEU A 113 -18.30 -1.17 -15.15
CA LEU A 113 -17.01 -1.73 -14.75
C LEU A 113 -16.66 -3.01 -15.52
N ILE A 114 -17.66 -3.85 -15.78
CA ILE A 114 -17.51 -5.07 -16.59
C ILE A 114 -17.14 -4.74 -18.05
N ASP A 115 -17.67 -3.65 -18.60
CA ASP A 115 -17.37 -3.23 -19.98
C ASP A 115 -15.93 -2.72 -20.07
N LEU A 116 -15.45 -1.97 -19.06
CA LEU A 116 -14.07 -1.50 -18.99
C LEU A 116 -13.07 -2.65 -18.77
N ALA A 117 -13.47 -3.67 -18.00
CA ALA A 117 -12.67 -4.88 -17.84
C ALA A 117 -12.54 -5.65 -19.16
N GLN A 118 -13.64 -5.77 -19.91
CA GLN A 118 -13.64 -6.38 -21.24
C GLN A 118 -12.80 -5.56 -22.22
N TRP A 119 -12.96 -4.24 -22.26
CA TRP A 119 -12.18 -3.36 -23.12
C TRP A 119 -10.67 -3.45 -22.85
N LEU A 120 -10.24 -3.49 -21.58
CA LEU A 120 -8.84 -3.69 -21.21
C LEU A 120 -8.29 -5.06 -21.64
N HIS A 121 -9.14 -6.08 -21.65
CA HIS A 121 -8.77 -7.38 -22.18
C HIS A 121 -8.61 -7.33 -23.70
N ASP A 122 -9.53 -6.71 -24.42
CA ASP A 122 -9.52 -6.69 -25.88
C ASP A 122 -8.39 -5.81 -26.45
N GLU A 123 -8.10 -4.68 -25.81
CA GLU A 123 -7.05 -3.75 -26.26
C GLU A 123 -5.65 -4.17 -25.78
N PHE A 124 -5.52 -4.69 -24.55
CA PHE A 124 -4.21 -4.92 -23.92
C PHE A 124 -3.95 -6.37 -23.45
N ALA A 125 -4.88 -7.29 -23.67
CA ALA A 125 -4.83 -8.67 -23.15
C ALA A 125 -4.68 -8.74 -21.61
N VAL A 126 -5.16 -7.72 -20.88
CA VAL A 126 -5.09 -7.66 -19.42
C VAL A 126 -6.44 -8.02 -18.79
N SER A 127 -6.57 -9.25 -18.31
CA SER A 127 -7.82 -9.71 -17.66
C SER A 127 -7.93 -9.26 -16.22
N LEU A 128 -8.82 -8.31 -15.89
CA LEU A 128 -9.06 -7.84 -14.52
C LEU A 128 -10.50 -8.08 -14.09
N ASP A 129 -10.72 -8.28 -12.80
CA ASP A 129 -12.06 -8.32 -12.24
C ASP A 129 -12.60 -6.90 -12.01
N GLU A 130 -13.93 -6.77 -11.95
CA GLU A 130 -14.63 -5.48 -11.74
C GLU A 130 -14.16 -4.76 -10.47
N THR A 131 -13.79 -5.48 -9.41
CA THR A 131 -13.34 -4.86 -8.16
C THR A 131 -11.96 -4.25 -8.30
N THR A 132 -11.09 -4.85 -9.12
CA THR A 132 -9.79 -4.29 -9.45
C THR A 132 -9.96 -3.02 -10.28
N ILE A 133 -10.80 -3.04 -11.32
CA ILE A 133 -11.11 -1.84 -12.11
C ILE A 133 -11.67 -0.71 -11.24
N SER A 134 -12.62 -1.03 -10.36
CA SER A 134 -13.18 -0.08 -9.40
C SER A 134 -12.11 0.58 -8.50
N ARG A 135 -11.17 -0.22 -7.98
CA ARG A 135 -10.05 0.30 -7.18
C ARG A 135 -9.11 1.17 -8.02
N GLU A 136 -8.86 0.79 -9.26
CA GLU A 136 -7.98 1.56 -10.15
C GLU A 136 -8.58 2.90 -10.53
N LEU A 137 -9.86 2.94 -10.89
CA LEU A 137 -10.60 4.18 -11.14
C LEU A 137 -10.66 5.07 -9.88
N LYS A 138 -10.85 4.48 -8.70
CA LYS A 138 -10.83 5.24 -7.44
C LYS A 138 -9.46 5.86 -7.15
N LYS A 139 -8.36 5.16 -7.43
CA LYS A 139 -6.99 5.71 -7.30
C LYS A 139 -6.76 6.89 -8.26
N LEU A 140 -7.40 6.84 -9.42
CA LEU A 140 -7.38 7.89 -10.44
C LEU A 140 -8.31 9.08 -10.12
N GLY A 141 -9.07 9.03 -9.01
CA GLY A 141 -9.95 10.12 -8.59
C GLY A 141 -11.41 9.97 -9.02
N TYR A 142 -11.76 8.92 -9.77
CA TYR A 142 -13.14 8.66 -10.16
C TYR A 142 -13.97 8.13 -9.00
N VAL A 143 -15.21 8.61 -8.92
CA VAL A 143 -16.20 8.18 -7.94
C VAL A 143 -17.44 7.71 -8.67
N LYS A 144 -18.04 6.62 -8.19
CA LYS A 144 -19.33 6.15 -8.70
C LYS A 144 -20.40 7.22 -8.43
N LEU A 145 -20.86 7.87 -9.49
CA LEU A 145 -22.01 8.76 -9.42
C LEU A 145 -23.28 7.91 -9.38
N THR A 146 -23.90 7.83 -8.20
CA THR A 146 -25.26 7.32 -8.04
C THR A 146 -26.20 8.49 -7.87
N ALA A 147 -27.24 8.55 -8.71
CA ALA A 147 -28.34 9.47 -8.49
C ALA A 147 -28.95 9.24 -7.11
N ARG A 148 -29.28 10.32 -6.39
CA ARG A 148 -30.11 10.23 -5.18
C ARG A 148 -31.47 9.66 -5.61
N PRO A 149 -31.93 8.53 -5.07
CA PRO A 149 -33.27 8.03 -5.38
C PRO A 149 -34.31 9.11 -5.04
N ARG A 150 -35.04 9.60 -6.04
CA ARG A 150 -36.19 10.48 -5.83
C ARG A 150 -37.43 9.59 -5.80
N HIS A 151 -38.20 9.68 -4.72
CA HIS A 151 -39.48 8.96 -4.62
C HIS A 151 -40.46 9.60 -5.61
N HIS A 152 -41.17 8.79 -6.42
CA HIS A 152 -42.09 9.31 -7.45
C HIS A 152 -43.19 10.21 -6.87
N ALA A 153 -43.60 9.99 -5.61
CA ALA A 153 -44.57 10.82 -4.90
C ALA A 153 -43.94 12.03 -4.16
N GLN A 154 -42.67 12.37 -4.42
CA GLN A 154 -42.01 13.53 -3.82
C GLN A 154 -42.59 14.82 -4.43
N ASN A 155 -43.53 15.46 -3.73
CA ASN A 155 -44.12 16.72 -4.14
C ASN A 155 -43.30 17.91 -3.61
N GLU A 156 -42.72 18.68 -4.53
CA GLU A 156 -41.89 19.85 -4.24
C GLU A 156 -42.63 20.91 -3.42
N HIS A 157 -43.91 21.15 -3.70
CA HIS A 157 -44.75 22.08 -2.96
C HIS A 157 -45.03 21.60 -1.53
N ALA A 158 -45.21 20.29 -1.33
CA ALA A 158 -45.39 19.71 0.01
C ALA A 158 -44.10 19.83 0.85
N MET A 159 -42.93 19.66 0.22
CA MET A 159 -41.64 19.87 0.87
C MET A 159 -41.39 21.33 1.23
N GLU A 160 -41.72 22.27 0.35
CA GLU A 160 -41.62 23.70 0.66
C GLU A 160 -42.61 24.12 1.75
N ALA A 161 -43.85 23.60 1.72
CA ALA A 161 -44.82 23.85 2.78
C ALA A 161 -44.33 23.31 4.12
N PHE A 162 -43.75 22.11 4.16
CA PHE A 162 -43.12 21.55 5.36
C PHE A 162 -41.94 22.41 5.83
N LYS A 163 -41.06 22.87 4.94
CA LYS A 163 -39.92 23.75 5.29
C LYS A 163 -40.38 25.09 5.84
N ARG A 164 -41.46 25.67 5.29
CA ARG A 164 -42.05 26.94 5.75
C ARG A 164 -42.83 26.78 7.07
N GLY A 165 -43.42 25.61 7.34
CA GLY A 165 -44.14 25.31 8.58
C GLY A 165 -43.28 24.78 9.73
N ALA A 166 -42.09 24.24 9.44
CA ALA A 166 -41.20 23.61 10.42
C ALA A 166 -40.21 24.58 11.10
N SER A 167 -40.41 25.89 11.00
CA SER A 167 -39.61 26.88 11.74
C SER A 167 -40.27 27.23 13.07
N LEU A 168 -40.18 26.32 14.05
CA LEU A 168 -40.02 26.64 15.47
C LEU A 168 -39.37 25.42 16.14
N PRO A 169 -38.05 25.46 16.45
CA PRO A 169 -37.44 24.43 17.25
C PRO A 169 -37.84 24.63 18.72
N SER A 170 -38.93 24.02 19.17
CA SER A 170 -39.12 23.74 20.61
C SER A 170 -38.28 22.53 21.00
N TRP A 171 -36.99 22.55 20.70
CA TRP A 171 -36.06 21.57 21.26
C TRP A 171 -35.79 22.00 22.70
N GLN A 172 -36.55 21.45 23.66
CA GLN A 172 -36.14 21.50 25.05
C GLN A 172 -34.81 20.74 25.15
N LYS A 173 -33.75 21.46 25.57
CA LYS A 173 -32.48 20.83 25.95
C LYS A 173 -32.78 19.77 27.00
N SER A 174 -32.48 18.51 26.72
CA SER A 174 -32.47 17.48 27.76
C SER A 174 -31.48 17.88 28.84
N GLU A 175 -31.89 17.82 30.11
CA GLU A 175 -31.04 18.17 31.24
C GLU A 175 -29.70 17.39 31.24
N GLN A 176 -28.68 18.02 31.82
CA GLN A 176 -27.35 17.44 31.92
C GLN A 176 -27.40 16.09 32.65
N ARG A 177 -26.84 15.05 32.01
CA ARG A 177 -26.66 13.70 32.58
C ARG A 177 -26.12 13.80 34.01
N SER A 178 -26.86 13.24 34.96
CA SER A 178 -26.40 13.06 36.33
C SER A 178 -25.10 12.23 36.36
N ARG A 179 -24.14 12.67 37.17
CA ARG A 179 -22.86 11.96 37.36
C ARG A 179 -23.13 10.63 38.04
N ARG A 180 -22.63 9.54 37.46
CA ARG A 180 -22.63 8.22 38.11
C ARG A 180 -21.88 8.31 39.44
N ALA A 181 -22.55 7.93 40.53
CA ALA A 181 -21.87 7.60 41.78
C ALA A 181 -20.94 6.40 41.51
N ARG A 182 -19.67 6.54 41.88
CA ARG A 182 -18.70 5.44 41.88
C ARG A 182 -18.85 4.66 43.20
N PRO A 183 -18.93 3.32 43.18
CA PRO A 183 -18.48 2.51 44.30
C PRO A 183 -16.95 2.50 44.39
#